data_AF-A0A2M8EVA7-F1
#
_entry.id   AF-A0A2M8EVA7-F1
#
_cell.length_a   1.000
_cell.length_b   1.000
_cell.length_c   1.000
_cell.angle_alpha   90.00
_cell.angle_beta   90.00
_cell.angle_gamma   90.00
#
_symmetry.space_group_name_H-M   'P 1'
#
loop_
_entity.id
_entity.type
_entity.pdbx_description
1 polymer ?
#
loop_
_entity_poly.entity_id
_entity_poly.type
_entity_poly.pdbx_seq_one_letter_code
_entity_poly.pdbx_strand_id
1 'polypeptide(L)'
;MANALEKISLLNPVYFDWKAENGGIHSLGFIAEEVGKIVPEVVNWEDDGVYAKGMDYSKLTSLLTKGIQEQQGQISSLTDQLGELSLNDTGEITLDTSAATYSGVLDQNWMGETAENLTVTLNSTGETLTKVIASADGVFARI
;
A
#
# COMPACT_ATOMS: atom_id res chain seq x y z
N MET A 1 -17.99 -0.53 10.45
CA MET A 1 -16.87 -1.44 10.78
C MET A 1 -15.59 -0.73 10.39
N ALA A 2 -14.68 -0.54 11.33
CA ALA A 2 -13.33 -0.01 11.07
C ALA A 2 -12.31 -1.11 11.37
N ASN A 3 -11.16 -1.08 10.69
CA ASN A 3 -10.05 -2.03 10.82
C ASN A 3 -10.44 -3.48 10.53
N ALA A 4 -11.29 -3.70 9.52
CA ALA A 4 -11.69 -5.06 9.15
C ALA A 4 -10.49 -5.86 8.64
N LEU A 5 -9.61 -5.25 7.85
CA LEU A 5 -8.39 -5.87 7.33
C LEU A 5 -7.45 -6.32 8.46
N GLU A 6 -7.26 -5.46 9.48
CA GLU A 6 -6.46 -5.78 10.66
C GLU A 6 -7.06 -6.98 11.40
N LYS A 7 -8.36 -6.95 11.69
CA LYS A 7 -9.06 -8.05 12.37
C LYS A 7 -8.89 -9.37 11.62
N ILE A 8 -9.12 -9.41 10.30
CA ILE A 8 -8.98 -10.66 9.54
C ILE A 8 -7.53 -11.13 9.43
N SER A 9 -6.55 -10.22 9.49
CA SER A 9 -5.11 -10.57 9.48
C SER A 9 -4.66 -11.28 10.76
N LEU A 10 -5.37 -11.06 11.87
CA LEU A 10 -5.11 -11.70 13.16
C LEU A 10 -5.81 -13.06 13.29
N LEU A 11 -6.78 -13.36 12.42
CA LEU A 11 -7.46 -14.65 12.44
C LEU A 11 -6.50 -15.75 12.00
N ASN A 12 -6.59 -16.91 12.66
CA ASN A 12 -5.75 -18.06 12.39
C ASN A 12 -6.60 -19.22 11.85
N PRO A 13 -6.69 -19.40 10.51
CA PRO A 13 -7.33 -20.59 9.94
C PRO A 13 -6.49 -21.82 10.27
N VAL A 14 -7.14 -22.85 10.83
CA VAL A 14 -6.48 -24.09 11.23
C VAL A 14 -7.18 -25.30 10.62
N TYR A 15 -6.39 -26.35 10.40
CA TYR A 15 -6.92 -27.69 10.19
C TYR A 15 -7.10 -28.39 11.53
N PHE A 16 -8.20 -29.13 11.68
CA PHE A 16 -8.47 -29.91 12.87
C PHE A 16 -9.24 -31.17 12.52
N ASP A 17 -9.09 -32.20 13.36
CA ASP A 17 -9.88 -33.41 13.26
C ASP A 17 -11.02 -33.37 14.26
N TRP A 18 -12.24 -33.60 13.79
CA TRP A 18 -13.35 -33.82 14.71
C TRP A 18 -13.07 -35.06 15.56
N LYS A 19 -13.51 -35.06 16.82
CA LYS A 19 -13.49 -36.28 17.64
C LYS A 19 -14.23 -37.40 16.91
N ALA A 20 -13.85 -38.66 17.17
CA ALA A 20 -14.48 -39.82 16.54
C ALA A 20 -16.01 -39.85 16.74
N GLU A 21 -16.46 -39.46 17.94
CA GLU A 21 -17.87 -39.28 18.32
C GLU A 21 -18.61 -38.20 17.50
N ASN A 22 -17.86 -37.26 16.90
CA ASN A 22 -18.35 -36.20 16.02
C ASN A 22 -17.97 -36.45 14.54
N GLY A 23 -17.67 -37.70 14.17
CA GLY A 23 -17.44 -38.12 12.79
C GLY A 23 -15.98 -38.34 12.41
N GLY A 24 -15.00 -37.89 13.21
CA GLY A 24 -13.58 -38.16 12.92
C GLY A 24 -13.02 -37.46 11.67
N ILE A 25 -13.75 -36.49 11.11
CA ILE A 25 -13.45 -35.90 9.81
C ILE A 25 -12.41 -34.79 9.95
N HIS A 26 -11.39 -34.82 9.09
CA HIS A 26 -10.45 -33.72 8.94
C HIS A 26 -11.12 -32.51 8.28
N SER A 27 -11.08 -31.36 8.94
CA SER A 27 -11.80 -30.15 8.56
C SER A 27 -10.91 -28.91 8.63
N LEU A 28 -11.23 -27.92 7.80
CA LEU A 28 -10.65 -26.57 7.86
C LEU A 28 -11.63 -25.66 8.61
N GLY A 29 -11.12 -24.80 9.49
CA GLY A 29 -11.94 -23.80 10.17
C GLY A 29 -11.13 -22.93 11.12
N PHE A 30 -11.74 -22.57 12.24
CA PHE A 30 -11.13 -21.74 13.28
C PHE A 30 -11.46 -22.27 14.67
N ILE A 31 -10.63 -21.92 15.65
CA ILE A 31 -10.92 -22.12 17.06
C ILE A 31 -11.78 -20.95 17.56
N ALA A 32 -13.00 -21.24 18.01
CA ALA A 32 -13.99 -20.22 18.33
C ALA A 32 -13.53 -19.26 19.44
N GLU A 33 -12.86 -19.76 20.48
CA GLU A 33 -12.32 -18.92 21.56
C GLU A 33 -11.19 -17.98 21.09
N GLU A 34 -10.42 -18.38 20.07
CA GLU A 34 -9.39 -17.52 19.47
C GLU A 34 -10.04 -16.41 18.63
N VAL A 35 -11.00 -16.77 17.78
CA VAL A 35 -11.75 -15.80 16.97
C VAL A 35 -12.49 -14.82 17.85
N GLY A 36 -13.11 -15.29 18.93
CA GLY A 36 -13.91 -14.46 19.83
C GLY A 36 -13.11 -13.38 20.57
N LYS A 37 -11.79 -13.53 20.70
CA LYS A 37 -10.90 -12.48 21.23
C LYS A 37 -10.71 -11.32 20.25
N ILE A 38 -10.87 -11.56 18.95
CA ILE A 38 -10.64 -10.58 17.87
C ILE A 38 -11.96 -10.01 17.36
N VAL A 39 -12.96 -10.89 17.19
CA VAL A 39 -14.26 -10.61 16.61
C VAL A 39 -15.34 -11.27 17.50
N PRO A 40 -15.60 -10.74 18.70
CA PRO A 40 -16.56 -11.35 19.63
C PRO A 40 -17.98 -11.47 19.05
N GLU A 41 -18.35 -10.58 18.12
CA GLU A 41 -19.68 -10.55 17.49
C GLU A 41 -20.03 -11.79 16.63
N VAL A 42 -19.04 -12.61 16.26
CA VAL A 42 -19.26 -13.86 15.50
C VAL A 42 -19.28 -15.11 16.37
N VAL A 43 -18.98 -15.00 17.67
CA VAL A 43 -18.90 -16.15 18.58
C VAL A 43 -20.06 -16.12 19.55
N ASN A 44 -20.71 -17.28 19.73
CA ASN A 44 -21.71 -17.48 20.76
C ASN A 44 -21.02 -18.06 21.99
N TRP A 45 -20.97 -17.29 23.07
CA TRP A 45 -20.34 -17.70 24.32
C TRP A 45 -21.32 -18.44 25.25
N GLU A 46 -20.78 -19.26 26.14
CA GLU A 46 -21.45 -19.71 27.35
C GLU A 46 -21.70 -18.53 28.31
N ASP A 47 -22.54 -18.76 29.33
CA ASP A 47 -22.90 -17.74 30.32
C ASP A 47 -21.69 -17.23 31.12
N ASP A 48 -20.60 -18.00 31.14
CA ASP A 48 -19.33 -17.62 31.79
C ASP A 48 -18.46 -16.69 30.94
N GLY A 49 -18.74 -16.54 29.64
CA GLY A 49 -17.93 -15.75 28.71
C GLY A 49 -16.53 -16.30 28.45
N VAL A 50 -16.24 -17.55 28.86
CA VAL A 50 -14.93 -18.19 28.76
C VAL A 50 -14.92 -19.30 27.71
N TYR A 51 -15.99 -20.07 27.60
CA TYR A 51 -16.10 -21.15 26.62
C TYR A 51 -17.04 -20.76 25.48
N ALA A 52 -16.66 -21.11 24.26
CA ALA A 52 -17.50 -20.87 23.09
C ALA A 52 -18.47 -22.03 22.86
N LYS A 53 -19.77 -21.75 22.73
CA LYS A 53 -20.78 -22.70 22.25
C LYS A 53 -20.59 -23.03 20.77
N GLY A 54 -20.11 -22.05 20.01
CA GLY A 54 -19.94 -22.15 18.58
C GLY A 54 -19.75 -20.79 17.92
N MET A 55 -19.66 -20.80 16.60
CA MET A 55 -19.37 -19.61 15.81
C MET A 55 -20.36 -19.46 14.65
N ASP A 56 -20.74 -18.22 14.36
CA ASP A 56 -21.57 -17.84 13.23
C ASP A 56 -20.69 -17.47 12.03
N TYR A 57 -20.36 -18.49 11.25
CA TYR A 57 -19.56 -18.34 10.02
C TYR A 57 -20.22 -17.41 8.99
N SER A 58 -21.54 -17.25 9.02
CA SER A 58 -22.23 -16.38 8.05
C SER A 58 -21.83 -14.92 8.22
N LYS A 59 -21.62 -14.48 9.46
CA LYS A 59 -21.20 -13.11 9.78
C LYS A 59 -19.77 -12.78 9.35
N LEU A 60 -18.88 -13.78 9.28
CA LEU A 60 -17.51 -13.58 8.80
C LEU A 60 -17.48 -13.07 7.35
N THR A 61 -18.47 -13.41 6.51
CA THR A 61 -18.52 -12.97 5.11
C THR A 61 -18.57 -11.44 4.97
N SER A 62 -19.31 -10.76 5.86
CA SER A 62 -19.41 -9.30 5.86
C SER A 62 -18.09 -8.66 6.31
N LEU A 63 -17.43 -9.23 7.32
CA LEU A 63 -16.12 -8.79 7.79
C LEU A 63 -15.06 -8.96 6.70
N LEU A 64 -15.00 -10.13 6.06
CA LEU A 64 -14.08 -10.43 4.97
C LEU A 64 -14.28 -9.50 3.78
N THR A 65 -15.54 -9.23 3.41
CA THR A 65 -15.86 -8.30 2.33
C THR A 65 -15.31 -6.90 2.63
N LYS A 66 -15.49 -6.41 3.86
CA LYS A 66 -14.96 -5.11 4.26
C LYS A 66 -13.42 -5.10 4.28
N GLY A 67 -12.80 -6.19 4.75
CA GLY A 67 -11.34 -6.34 4.73
C GLY A 67 -10.76 -6.32 3.32
N ILE A 68 -11.40 -6.98 2.36
CA ILE A 68 -11.00 -6.94 0.93
C ILE A 68 -11.14 -5.52 0.36
N GLN A 69 -12.22 -4.80 0.69
CA GLN A 69 -12.39 -3.40 0.26
C GLN A 69 -11.28 -2.49 0.81
N GLU A 70 -10.90 -2.68 2.08
CA GLU A 70 -9.79 -1.95 2.70
C GLU A 70 -8.45 -2.30 2.03
N GLN A 71 -8.20 -3.58 1.76
CA GLN A 71 -7.02 -4.04 1.03
C GLN A 71 -6.96 -3.45 -0.39
N GLN A 72 -8.08 -3.42 -1.10
CA GLN A 72 -8.16 -2.82 -2.44
C GLN A 72 -7.83 -1.33 -2.40
N GLY A 73 -8.27 -0.60 -1.37
CA GLY A 73 -7.89 0.80 -1.17
C GLY A 73 -6.39 0.99 -0.97
N GLN A 74 -5.74 0.11 -0.19
CA GLN A 74 -4.28 0.14 -0.02
C GLN A 74 -3.55 -0.16 -1.33
N ILE A 75 -3.99 -1.15 -2.11
CA ILE A 75 -3.40 -1.49 -3.42
C ILE A 75 -3.53 -0.32 -4.40
N SER A 76 -4.71 0.31 -4.47
CA SER A 76 -4.91 1.48 -5.31
C SER A 76 -3.99 2.62 -4.92
N SER A 77 -3.89 2.95 -3.62
CA SER A 77 -2.98 3.99 -3.14
C SER A 77 -1.50 3.68 -3.44
N LEU A 78 -1.07 2.43 -3.31
CA LEU A 78 0.30 2.01 -3.65
C LEU A 78 0.53 2.09 -5.17
N THR A 79 -0.46 1.73 -5.96
CA THR A 79 -0.41 1.80 -7.43
C THR A 79 -0.31 3.24 -7.91
N ASP A 80 -1.06 4.16 -7.30
CA ASP A 80 -1.01 5.59 -7.62
C ASP A 80 0.37 6.17 -7.30
N GLN A 81 0.94 5.83 -6.12
CA GLN A 81 2.30 6.23 -5.75
C GLN A 81 3.38 5.67 -6.69
N LEU A 82 3.21 4.44 -7.18
CA LEU A 82 4.13 3.83 -8.15
C LEU A 82 3.94 4.39 -9.56
N GLY A 83 2.72 4.78 -9.95
CA GLY A 83 2.44 5.42 -11.23
C GLY A 83 3.07 6.80 -11.34
N GLU A 84 3.14 7.54 -10.23
CA GLU A 84 3.91 8.79 -10.13
C GLU A 84 5.44 8.53 -10.17
N LEU A 85 5.88 7.32 -9.81
CA LEU A 85 7.28 6.91 -9.78
C LEU A 85 7.66 6.06 -11.01
N SER A 86 7.42 6.58 -12.22
CA SER A 86 7.86 5.93 -13.45
C SER A 86 9.36 6.16 -13.69
N LEU A 87 10.16 5.13 -13.45
CA LEU A 87 11.51 5.01 -14.02
C LEU A 87 11.37 4.52 -15.47
N ASN A 88 11.92 5.26 -16.43
CA ASN A 88 11.95 4.81 -17.82
C ASN A 88 12.90 3.60 -17.98
N ASP A 89 12.84 2.88 -19.11
CA ASP A 89 13.63 1.66 -19.38
C ASP A 89 15.17 1.88 -19.30
N THR A 90 15.61 3.13 -19.17
CA THR A 90 17.00 3.55 -19.01
C THR A 90 17.42 3.82 -17.56
N GLY A 91 16.50 3.71 -16.59
CA GLY A 91 16.76 3.93 -15.16
C GLY A 91 16.79 5.40 -14.74
N GLU A 92 16.23 6.31 -15.55
CA GLU A 92 16.10 7.72 -15.20
C GLU A 92 14.78 7.98 -14.47
N ILE A 93 14.85 8.80 -13.41
CA ILE A 93 13.68 9.33 -12.70
C ILE A 93 13.13 10.51 -13.51
N THR A 94 11.94 10.35 -14.08
CA THR A 94 11.21 11.48 -14.69
C THR A 94 10.28 12.08 -13.65
N LEU A 95 10.66 13.22 -13.06
CA LEU A 95 9.77 13.99 -12.19
C LEU A 95 8.84 14.83 -13.09
N ASP A 96 7.55 14.48 -13.14
CA ASP A 96 6.54 15.33 -13.78
C ASP A 96 6.34 16.60 -12.93
N THR A 97 7.16 17.60 -13.21
CA THR A 97 7.12 18.91 -12.55
C THR A 97 6.06 19.84 -13.15
N SER A 98 5.24 19.38 -14.11
CA SER A 98 4.24 20.22 -14.78
C SER A 98 3.17 20.79 -13.84
N ALA A 99 2.96 20.18 -12.66
CA ALA A 99 2.10 20.68 -11.59
C ALA A 99 2.85 21.24 -10.36
N ALA A 100 4.18 21.08 -10.29
CA ALA A 100 4.97 21.50 -9.14
C ALA A 100 5.46 22.94 -9.32
N THR A 101 4.82 23.90 -8.64
CA THR A 101 5.38 25.25 -8.50
C THR A 101 6.53 25.18 -7.50
N TYR A 102 7.77 25.14 -7.98
CA TYR A 102 8.93 25.30 -7.10
C TYR A 102 8.93 26.73 -6.54
N SER A 103 8.50 26.87 -5.28
CA SER A 103 8.59 28.12 -4.52
C SER A 103 9.76 28.04 -3.55
N GLY A 104 10.97 28.00 -4.12
CA GLY A 104 12.23 28.06 -3.39
C GLY A 104 13.17 29.03 -4.10
N VAL A 105 13.97 29.77 -3.33
CA VAL A 105 15.14 30.44 -3.88
C VAL A 105 16.15 29.33 -4.17
N LEU A 106 16.51 29.13 -5.45
CA LEU A 106 17.65 28.29 -5.80
C LEU A 106 18.88 28.88 -5.10
N ASP A 107 19.39 28.20 -4.08
CA ASP A 107 20.63 28.59 -3.41
C ASP A 107 21.75 28.60 -4.46
N GLN A 108 22.49 29.72 -4.53
CA GLN A 108 23.54 29.94 -5.51
C GLN A 108 24.72 28.95 -5.37
N ASN A 109 24.75 28.13 -4.32
CA ASN A 109 25.73 27.06 -4.15
C ASN A 109 25.54 25.84 -5.07
N TRP A 110 24.48 25.75 -5.87
CA TRP A 110 24.36 24.71 -6.91
C TRP A 110 25.34 24.87 -8.10
N MET A 111 26.04 26.00 -8.20
CA MET A 111 27.04 26.24 -9.25
C MET A 111 28.44 25.69 -8.90
N GLY A 112 28.63 25.08 -7.72
CA GLY A 112 29.93 24.63 -7.22
C GLY A 112 30.24 23.14 -7.40
N GLU A 113 29.24 22.31 -7.68
CA GLU A 113 29.43 20.88 -7.90
C GLU A 113 29.00 20.51 -9.31
N THR A 114 29.92 19.95 -10.08
CA THR A 114 29.65 19.31 -11.35
C THR A 114 28.67 18.17 -11.13
N ALA A 115 27.38 18.45 -11.21
CA ALA A 115 26.38 17.41 -11.46
C ALA A 115 26.65 16.90 -12.87
N GLU A 116 27.28 15.73 -12.99
CA GLU A 116 27.68 15.18 -14.28
C GLU A 116 26.51 14.96 -15.24
N ASN A 117 25.26 14.87 -14.75
CA ASN A 117 24.07 14.78 -15.59
C ASN A 117 22.85 15.41 -14.90
N LEU A 118 22.52 16.67 -15.24
CA LEU A 118 21.19 17.23 -14.98
C LEU A 118 20.46 17.31 -16.33
N THR A 119 19.61 16.31 -16.60
CA THR A 119 18.77 16.27 -17.80
C THR A 119 17.48 17.05 -17.53
N VAL A 120 17.33 18.21 -18.17
CA VAL A 120 16.08 18.99 -18.13
C VAL A 120 15.36 18.81 -19.46
N THR A 121 14.23 18.12 -19.43
CA THR A 121 13.36 17.92 -20.59
C THR A 121 12.37 19.09 -20.67
N LEU A 122 12.42 19.88 -21.75
CA LEU A 122 11.45 20.95 -21.98
C LEU A 122 10.18 20.34 -22.58
N ASN A 123 9.09 20.41 -21.85
CA ASN A 123 7.80 19.78 -22.18
C ASN A 123 7.04 20.54 -23.29
N SER A 124 7.52 20.46 -24.52
CA SER A 124 6.67 20.58 -25.72
C SER A 124 7.33 20.15 -27.04
N THR A 125 8.66 20.03 -27.09
CA THR A 125 9.37 19.70 -28.35
C THR A 125 10.09 18.35 -28.33
N GLY A 126 10.16 17.67 -27.18
CA GLY A 126 10.94 16.43 -27.05
C GLY A 126 12.45 16.66 -27.18
N GLU A 127 12.89 17.91 -27.09
CA GLU A 127 14.29 18.30 -27.18
C GLU A 127 14.95 18.20 -25.79
N THR A 128 16.08 17.51 -25.73
CA THR A 128 16.86 17.32 -24.51
C THR A 128 17.95 18.38 -24.44
N LEU A 129 18.00 19.16 -23.36
CA LEU A 129 19.11 20.09 -23.12
C LEU A 129 20.36 19.31 -22.70
N THR A 130 21.40 19.34 -23.54
CA THR A 130 22.65 18.60 -23.28
C THR A 130 23.63 19.38 -22.41
N LYS A 131 23.45 20.69 -22.25
CA LYS A 131 24.29 21.55 -21.42
C LYS A 131 23.59 22.86 -21.07
N VAL A 132 23.59 23.22 -19.78
CA VAL A 132 23.15 24.54 -19.29
C VAL A 132 24.37 25.29 -18.75
N ILE A 133 24.57 26.53 -19.17
CA ILE A 133 25.65 27.40 -18.69
C ILE A 133 25.03 28.72 -18.24
N ALA A 134 25.33 29.14 -17.01
CA ALA A 134 24.95 30.44 -16.48
C ALA A 134 26.18 31.37 -16.42
N SER A 135 26.02 32.62 -16.85
CA SER A 135 27.01 33.70 -16.71
C SER A 135 26.35 34.95 -16.11
N ALA A 136 27.17 35.96 -15.78
CA ALA A 136 26.68 37.25 -15.28
C ALA A 136 25.71 37.95 -16.24
N ASP A 137 25.77 37.60 -17.54
CA ASP A 137 24.99 38.23 -18.61
C ASP A 137 23.75 37.41 -19.01
N GLY A 138 23.54 36.22 -18.43
CA GLY A 138 22.34 35.42 -18.69
C GLY A 138 22.54 33.90 -18.59
N VAL A 139 21.46 33.18 -18.90
CA VAL A 139 21.42 31.71 -18.93
C VAL A 139 21.34 31.26 -20.38
N PHE A 140 22.25 30.37 -20.78
CA PHE A 140 22.32 29.82 -22.13
C PHE A 140 22.17 28.29 -22.07
N ALA A 141 21.38 27.75 -22.98
CA ALA A 141 21.16 26.31 -23.10
C ALA A 141 21.48 25.85 -24.53
N ARG A 142 22.13 24.69 -24.66
CA ARG A 142 22.32 24.00 -25.93
C ARG A 142 21.34 22.83 -26.01
N ILE A 143 20.43 22.92 -26.97
CA ILE A 143 19.62 21.80 -27.45
C ILE A 143 20.54 20.90 -28.29
#